data_AF-A0A6I1MY66-F1
#
_entry.id   AF-A0A6I1MY66-F1
#
_cell.length_a   1.000
_cell.length_b   1.000
_cell.length_c   1.000
_cell.angle_alpha   90.00
_cell.angle_beta   90.00
_cell.angle_gamma   90.00
#
_symmetry.space_group_name_H-M   'P 1'
#
loop_
_entity.id
_entity.type
_entity.pdbx_description
1 polymer ?
#
loop_
_entity_poly.entity_id
_entity_poly.type
_entity_poly.pdbx_seq_one_letter_code
_entity_poly.pdbx_strand_id
1 'polypeptide(L)'
;MLCASAGAVVRLPAVLSDHAVLQRAASVPVWGWADPQEAVTVEFGKQSASTRAGADGRWRVALDLRQAASAPAVLHVRGAANAIAVDDVLVGEVWLASGQSNMEKPLGEKSGQKPIPNHEQEIAAADYPDIRLFKVLRKKAGQPLDDVNGVWERCAPSSIGRINFSAAAYFFGRRLHQQLRAPVGLIDATWGGTRIEPWTPSASGTGNSSALFNGMIAGLAPHALRGAIWYQGESNIDHTDLSRYTGQMQALIEGWRRHWGQPDLPFYYAQVAPHFYHIVRRQTVLDPQAAPRLWEAQADAARIPHTGMIVTTDLVDDLYDIHPRDKQTVGLRLANLALNQTYGRHDIAAFGPAFRALAIDGKQAVLSFDHADGLAARDGKPLTWFDIAGADGRYFAGEATVRDGKVVVTSPHVPAPVAVRFGWDEAAQPNLINGAGLPAVPFRSTRESLPQ
;
A
#
# COMPACT_ATOMS: atom_id res chain seq x y z
N MET A 1 -14.38 -0.59 57.45
CA MET A 1 -14.50 -0.04 56.08
C MET A 1 -14.30 -1.18 55.10
N LEU A 2 -15.38 -1.67 54.47
CA LEU A 2 -15.29 -2.58 53.34
C LEU A 2 -14.92 -1.75 52.12
N CYS A 3 -13.68 -1.85 51.64
CA CYS A 3 -13.34 -1.40 50.29
C CYS A 3 -14.06 -2.34 49.32
N ALA A 4 -15.05 -1.82 48.59
CA ALA A 4 -15.55 -2.51 47.41
C ALA A 4 -14.37 -2.65 46.45
N SER A 5 -13.88 -3.88 46.25
CA SER A 5 -13.00 -4.22 45.15
C SER A 5 -13.78 -3.90 43.87
N ALA A 6 -13.39 -2.84 43.15
CA ALA A 6 -13.82 -2.67 41.77
C ALA A 6 -13.45 -3.98 41.06
N GLY A 7 -14.45 -4.71 40.56
CA GLY A 7 -14.21 -6.00 39.93
C GLY A 7 -13.25 -5.85 38.77
N ALA A 8 -12.26 -6.73 38.70
CA ALA A 8 -11.26 -6.75 37.63
C ALA A 8 -11.93 -6.99 36.27
N VAL A 9 -11.64 -6.17 35.26
CA VAL A 9 -12.33 -6.26 33.95
C VAL A 9 -11.31 -6.40 32.83
N VAL A 10 -11.30 -7.58 32.20
CA VAL A 10 -10.61 -7.80 30.93
C VAL A 10 -11.22 -6.93 29.86
N ARG A 11 -10.38 -6.28 29.04
CA ARG A 11 -10.73 -5.46 27.89
C ARG A 11 -9.87 -5.82 26.68
N LEU A 12 -10.45 -5.72 25.48
CA LEU A 12 -9.78 -5.97 24.21
C LEU A 12 -9.62 -4.68 23.40
N PRO A 13 -8.60 -4.61 22.52
CA PRO A 13 -8.45 -3.50 21.57
C PRO A 13 -9.55 -3.53 20.51
N ALA A 14 -9.81 -2.39 19.86
CA ALA A 14 -10.89 -2.27 18.88
C ALA A 14 -10.78 -3.27 17.71
N VAL A 15 -9.56 -3.66 17.32
CA VAL A 15 -9.30 -4.64 16.25
C VAL A 15 -9.63 -6.08 16.63
N LEU A 16 -9.82 -6.39 17.92
CA LEU A 16 -10.30 -7.67 18.44
C LEU A 16 -11.76 -7.53 18.91
N SER A 17 -12.63 -7.24 17.95
CA SER A 17 -14.08 -7.08 18.12
C SER A 17 -14.86 -7.93 17.12
N ASP A 18 -16.19 -7.97 17.26
CA ASP A 18 -17.04 -8.84 16.44
C ASP A 18 -16.75 -8.65 14.95
N HIS A 19 -16.87 -9.71 14.16
CA HIS A 19 -16.54 -9.74 12.74
C HIS A 19 -15.04 -9.60 12.42
N ALA A 20 -14.13 -9.65 13.40
CA ALA A 20 -12.69 -9.56 13.15
C ALA A 20 -12.16 -10.70 12.25
N VAL A 21 -11.04 -10.44 11.60
CA VAL A 21 -10.24 -11.47 10.93
C VAL A 21 -8.92 -11.60 11.66
N LEU A 22 -8.57 -12.82 12.05
CA LEU A 22 -7.25 -13.17 12.57
C LEU A 22 -6.39 -13.72 11.42
N GLN A 23 -5.12 -13.32 11.37
CA GLN A 23 -4.19 -13.83 10.37
C GLN A 23 -3.98 -15.34 10.52
N ARG A 24 -4.02 -16.08 9.42
CA ARG A 24 -3.62 -17.48 9.38
C ARG A 24 -2.10 -17.59 9.52
N ALA A 25 -1.64 -17.88 10.73
CA ALA A 25 -0.22 -18.02 11.06
C ALA A 25 0.01 -18.98 12.24
N ALA A 26 1.27 -19.40 12.44
CA ALA A 26 1.67 -20.30 13.52
C ALA A 26 1.65 -19.65 14.91
N SER A 27 1.71 -18.32 14.96
CA SER A 27 1.75 -17.54 16.19
C SER A 27 0.95 -16.26 15.99
N VAL A 28 -0.33 -16.31 16.36
CA VAL A 28 -1.27 -15.19 16.24
C VAL A 28 -1.50 -14.57 17.60
N PRO A 29 -1.12 -13.31 17.82
CA PRO A 29 -1.28 -12.67 19.11
C PRO A 29 -2.76 -12.34 19.36
N VAL A 30 -3.21 -12.66 20.57
CA VAL A 30 -4.43 -12.11 21.17
C VAL A 30 -4.00 -11.41 22.45
N TRP A 31 -4.40 -10.16 22.63
CA TRP A 31 -3.92 -9.31 23.70
C TRP A 31 -5.02 -8.36 24.18
N GLY A 32 -4.75 -7.72 25.32
CA GLY A 32 -5.64 -6.73 25.88
C GLY A 32 -5.12 -6.21 27.21
N TRP A 33 -6.06 -5.71 28.01
CA TRP A 33 -5.79 -5.21 29.36
C TRP A 33 -6.64 -5.96 30.37
N ALA A 34 -6.12 -6.11 31.58
CA ALA A 34 -6.76 -6.69 32.75
C ALA A 34 -6.07 -6.15 34.02
N ASP A 35 -6.57 -6.47 35.21
CA ASP A 35 -5.88 -6.04 36.42
C ASP A 35 -4.53 -6.76 36.58
N PRO A 36 -3.50 -6.14 37.18
CA PRO A 36 -2.21 -6.79 37.38
C PRO A 36 -2.33 -8.16 38.04
N GLN A 37 -1.63 -9.16 37.49
CA GLN A 37 -1.66 -10.57 37.91
C GLN A 37 -2.98 -11.33 37.67
N GLU A 38 -4.01 -10.68 37.12
CA GLU A 38 -5.26 -11.35 36.75
C GLU A 38 -4.99 -12.47 35.75
N ALA A 39 -5.56 -13.66 36.00
CA ALA A 39 -5.47 -14.78 35.06
C ALA A 39 -6.42 -14.54 33.89
N VAL A 40 -5.90 -14.66 32.67
CA VAL A 40 -6.67 -14.53 31.42
C VAL A 40 -6.51 -15.80 30.61
N THR A 41 -7.62 -16.37 30.17
CA THR A 41 -7.66 -17.52 29.25
C THR A 41 -8.34 -17.13 27.96
N VAL A 42 -7.74 -17.49 26.83
CA VAL A 42 -8.24 -17.24 25.49
C VAL A 42 -8.50 -18.57 24.79
N GLU A 43 -9.68 -18.71 24.19
CA GLU A 43 -10.09 -19.91 23.47
C GLU A 43 -10.62 -19.53 22.08
N PHE A 44 -10.16 -20.25 21.06
CA PHE A 44 -10.65 -20.10 19.69
C PHE A 44 -10.64 -21.47 18.98
N GLY A 45 -11.84 -22.00 18.71
CA GLY A 45 -11.98 -23.36 18.19
C GLY A 45 -11.35 -24.39 19.12
N LYS A 46 -10.32 -25.10 18.64
CA LYS A 46 -9.56 -26.09 19.44
C LYS A 46 -8.34 -25.51 20.15
N GLN A 47 -8.01 -24.24 19.90
CA GLN A 47 -6.86 -23.59 20.52
C GLN A 47 -7.27 -22.98 21.85
N SER A 48 -6.42 -23.13 22.87
CA SER A 48 -6.58 -22.51 24.18
C SER A 48 -5.21 -22.09 24.70
N ALA A 49 -5.12 -20.90 25.26
CA ALA A 49 -3.91 -20.38 25.88
C ALA A 49 -4.27 -19.49 27.08
N SER A 50 -3.46 -19.57 28.14
CA SER A 50 -3.64 -18.76 29.34
C SER A 50 -2.38 -17.98 29.68
N THR A 51 -2.57 -16.83 30.31
CA THR A 51 -1.50 -15.98 30.82
C THR A 51 -1.97 -15.22 32.06
N ARG A 52 -1.09 -14.40 32.63
CA ARG A 52 -1.46 -13.39 33.62
C ARG A 52 -1.09 -12.02 33.10
N ALA A 53 -1.92 -11.02 33.40
CA ALA A 53 -1.59 -9.64 33.09
C ALA A 53 -0.33 -9.20 33.86
N GLY A 54 0.52 -8.45 33.18
CA GLY A 54 1.73 -7.85 33.73
C GLY A 54 1.40 -6.77 34.76
N ALA A 55 2.46 -6.21 35.36
CA ALA A 55 2.32 -5.10 36.32
C ALA A 55 1.71 -3.84 35.69
N ASP A 56 1.83 -3.68 34.37
CA ASP A 56 1.23 -2.62 33.56
C ASP A 56 -0.22 -2.93 33.11
N GLY A 57 -0.79 -4.05 33.57
CA GLY A 57 -2.12 -4.51 33.22
C GLY A 57 -2.23 -5.10 31.81
N ARG A 58 -1.14 -5.18 31.03
CA ARG A 58 -1.17 -5.76 29.69
C ARG A 58 -1.04 -7.27 29.75
N TRP A 59 -1.77 -7.97 28.91
CA TRP A 59 -1.63 -9.41 28.73
C TRP A 59 -1.59 -9.75 27.25
N ARG A 60 -0.92 -10.86 26.92
CA ARG A 60 -0.86 -11.41 25.56
C ARG A 60 -0.69 -12.93 25.61
N VAL A 61 -1.37 -13.62 24.71
CA VAL A 61 -1.15 -15.02 24.36
C VAL A 61 -0.91 -15.15 22.87
N ALA A 62 -0.42 -16.30 22.43
CA ALA A 62 -0.30 -16.64 21.01
C ALA A 62 -1.07 -17.93 20.72
N LEU A 63 -1.84 -17.94 19.63
CA LEU A 63 -2.58 -19.11 19.13
C LEU A 63 -1.96 -19.61 17.83
N ASP A 64 -1.89 -20.92 17.62
CA ASP A 64 -1.54 -21.50 16.31
C ASP A 64 -2.81 -21.67 15.48
N LEU A 65 -3.00 -20.80 14.50
CA LEU A 65 -4.20 -20.76 13.66
C LEU A 65 -3.95 -21.29 12.24
N ARG A 66 -2.81 -21.94 11.97
CA ARG A 66 -2.51 -22.48 10.62
C ARG A 66 -3.60 -23.41 10.10
N GLN A 67 -4.15 -24.24 10.99
CA GLN A 67 -5.17 -25.24 10.68
C GLN A 67 -6.59 -24.84 11.11
N ALA A 68 -6.81 -23.57 11.49
CA ALA A 68 -8.15 -23.12 11.87
C ALA A 68 -9.12 -23.23 10.69
N ALA A 69 -10.38 -23.59 10.97
CA ALA A 69 -11.41 -23.62 9.94
C ALA A 69 -11.63 -22.22 9.33
N SER A 70 -12.10 -22.17 8.09
CA SER A 70 -12.47 -20.90 7.45
C SER A 70 -13.85 -20.40 7.88
N ALA A 71 -14.69 -21.29 8.44
CA ALA A 71 -15.99 -20.91 8.98
C ALA A 71 -15.82 -19.99 10.20
N PRO A 72 -16.71 -19.01 10.40
CA PRO A 72 -16.64 -18.11 11.54
C PRO A 72 -16.80 -18.86 12.86
N ALA A 73 -16.08 -18.41 13.89
CA ALA A 73 -16.15 -18.94 15.24
C ALA A 73 -16.11 -17.81 16.27
N VAL A 74 -16.40 -18.15 17.53
CA VAL A 74 -16.35 -17.20 18.64
C VAL A 74 -14.97 -17.26 19.29
N LEU A 75 -14.34 -16.10 19.50
CA LEU A 75 -13.16 -15.96 20.33
C LEU A 75 -13.62 -15.64 21.76
N HIS A 76 -13.36 -16.57 22.68
CA HIS A 76 -13.69 -16.37 24.08
C HIS A 76 -12.46 -15.89 24.85
N VAL A 77 -12.62 -14.82 25.62
CA VAL A 77 -11.59 -14.30 26.53
C VAL A 77 -12.17 -14.24 27.93
N ARG A 78 -11.64 -15.06 28.85
CA ARG A 78 -12.12 -15.19 30.22
C ARG A 78 -11.11 -14.60 31.18
N GLY A 79 -11.52 -13.57 31.91
CA GLY A 79 -10.82 -13.06 33.09
C GLY A 79 -11.34 -13.68 34.39
N ALA A 80 -10.90 -13.14 35.51
CA ALA A 80 -11.36 -13.57 36.82
C ALA A 80 -12.78 -13.07 37.13
N ALA A 81 -13.13 -11.85 36.68
CA ALA A 81 -14.41 -11.22 37.01
C ALA A 81 -15.36 -11.03 35.81
N ASN A 82 -14.88 -11.13 34.57
CA ASN A 82 -15.72 -11.09 33.38
C ASN A 82 -15.25 -12.07 32.29
N ALA A 83 -16.12 -12.31 31.32
CA ALA A 83 -15.79 -12.98 30.06
C ALA A 83 -16.28 -12.14 28.89
N ILE A 84 -15.47 -12.06 27.84
CA ILE A 84 -15.81 -11.46 26.54
C ILE A 84 -15.96 -12.58 25.53
N ALA A 85 -17.04 -12.54 24.76
CA ALA A 85 -17.19 -13.31 23.54
C ALA A 85 -17.07 -12.33 22.37
N VAL A 86 -16.18 -12.62 21.43
CA VAL A 86 -16.06 -11.89 20.18
C VAL A 86 -16.63 -12.77 19.07
N ASP A 87 -17.77 -12.37 18.53
CA ASP A 87 -18.58 -13.18 17.62
C ASP A 87 -18.15 -13.02 16.15
N ASP A 88 -18.45 -14.02 15.33
CA ASP A 88 -18.19 -14.01 13.88
C ASP A 88 -16.71 -13.75 13.48
N VAL A 89 -15.76 -14.32 14.23
CA VAL A 89 -14.33 -14.18 13.95
C VAL A 89 -13.88 -15.18 12.88
N LEU A 90 -13.25 -14.67 11.82
CA LEU A 90 -12.69 -15.46 10.72
C LEU A 90 -11.18 -15.63 10.86
N VAL A 91 -10.63 -16.69 10.24
CA VAL A 91 -9.18 -16.86 10.08
C VAL A 91 -8.78 -16.87 8.61
N GLY A 92 -7.97 -15.89 8.21
CA GLY A 92 -7.62 -15.67 6.81
C GLY A 92 -6.42 -14.74 6.64
N GLU A 93 -6.50 -13.85 5.67
CA GLU A 93 -5.44 -12.92 5.33
C GLU A 93 -5.79 -11.51 5.83
N VAL A 94 -4.87 -10.85 6.54
CA VAL A 94 -5.09 -9.51 7.08
C VAL A 94 -4.11 -8.53 6.46
N TRP A 95 -4.62 -7.48 5.84
CA TRP A 95 -3.81 -6.46 5.16
C TRP A 95 -4.14 -5.05 5.64
N LEU A 96 -3.11 -4.24 5.83
CA LEU A 96 -3.22 -2.84 6.20
C LEU A 96 -3.07 -1.93 4.98
N ALA A 97 -4.09 -1.15 4.65
CA ALA A 97 -4.07 -0.12 3.63
C ALA A 97 -3.89 1.27 4.26
N SER A 98 -2.91 2.03 3.77
CA SER A 98 -2.62 3.37 4.30
C SER A 98 -2.08 4.32 3.23
N GLY A 99 -1.89 5.58 3.63
CA GLY A 99 -1.46 6.67 2.77
C GLY A 99 -2.44 7.83 2.77
N GLN A 100 -2.48 8.55 1.66
CA GLN A 100 -3.25 9.78 1.53
C GLN A 100 -4.50 9.62 0.68
N SER A 101 -4.94 10.70 0.03
CA SER A 101 -6.26 10.81 -0.60
C SER A 101 -6.50 9.82 -1.74
N ASN A 102 -5.43 9.36 -2.41
CA ASN A 102 -5.52 8.36 -3.47
C ASN A 102 -5.67 6.92 -2.95
N MET A 103 -5.15 6.58 -1.77
CA MET A 103 -5.57 5.36 -1.05
C MET A 103 -6.97 5.53 -0.46
N GLU A 104 -7.25 6.68 0.12
CA GLU A 104 -8.51 6.96 0.84
C GLU A 104 -9.75 7.02 -0.06
N LYS A 105 -9.58 7.26 -1.37
CA LYS A 105 -10.70 7.44 -2.30
C LYS A 105 -11.70 6.29 -2.15
N PRO A 106 -12.96 6.57 -1.74
CA PRO A 106 -13.90 5.52 -1.43
C PRO A 106 -14.45 4.87 -2.69
N LEU A 107 -15.06 3.70 -2.51
CA LEU A 107 -15.86 3.09 -3.58
C LEU A 107 -17.06 3.99 -3.93
N GLY A 108 -17.70 4.59 -2.92
CA GLY A 108 -18.79 5.54 -3.09
C GLY A 108 -18.38 6.95 -3.47
N GLU A 109 -19.34 7.88 -3.35
CA GLU A 109 -19.11 9.29 -3.62
C GLU A 109 -18.31 9.96 -2.50
N LYS A 110 -17.53 10.98 -2.87
CA LYS A 110 -16.83 11.84 -1.93
C LYS A 110 -16.83 13.26 -2.46
N SER A 111 -17.30 14.20 -1.64
CA SER A 111 -17.30 15.62 -1.99
C SER A 111 -15.92 16.07 -2.45
N GLY A 112 -15.88 16.79 -3.58
CA GLY A 112 -14.65 17.28 -4.20
C GLY A 112 -13.87 16.23 -5.01
N GLN A 113 -14.41 15.04 -5.23
CA GLN A 113 -13.80 14.03 -6.09
C GLN A 113 -14.83 13.40 -7.04
N LYS A 114 -14.46 13.18 -8.30
CA LYS A 114 -15.27 12.37 -9.21
C LYS A 114 -15.36 10.92 -8.70
N PRO A 115 -16.52 10.25 -8.72
CA PRO A 115 -16.64 8.85 -8.29
C PRO A 115 -15.81 7.93 -9.19
N ILE A 116 -15.41 6.76 -8.72
CA ILE A 116 -14.75 5.77 -9.58
C ILE A 116 -15.70 5.35 -10.74
N PRO A 117 -15.20 4.81 -11.86
CA PRO A 117 -16.08 4.26 -12.89
C PRO A 117 -16.92 3.13 -12.30
N ASN A 118 -18.20 3.06 -12.70
CA ASN A 118 -19.15 2.00 -12.31
C ASN A 118 -19.36 1.84 -10.78
N HIS A 119 -19.17 2.91 -9.99
CA HIS A 119 -19.23 2.81 -8.54
C HIS A 119 -20.55 2.27 -7.99
N GLU A 120 -21.70 2.63 -8.58
CA GLU A 120 -23.02 2.14 -8.16
C GLU A 120 -23.14 0.63 -8.36
N GLN A 121 -22.69 0.11 -9.52
CA GLN A 121 -22.69 -1.32 -9.80
C GLN A 121 -21.76 -2.07 -8.85
N GLU A 122 -20.57 -1.51 -8.59
CA GLU A 122 -19.58 -2.12 -7.69
C GLU A 122 -20.05 -2.15 -6.23
N ILE A 123 -20.76 -1.12 -5.75
CA ILE A 123 -21.37 -1.11 -4.43
C ILE A 123 -22.51 -2.12 -4.35
N ALA A 124 -23.41 -2.14 -5.35
CA ALA A 124 -24.53 -3.08 -5.39
C ALA A 124 -24.07 -4.55 -5.41
N ALA A 125 -22.92 -4.83 -6.03
CA ALA A 125 -22.31 -6.15 -6.11
C ALA A 125 -21.35 -6.49 -4.96
N ALA A 126 -21.13 -5.58 -4.00
CA ALA A 126 -20.17 -5.76 -2.90
C ALA A 126 -20.70 -6.68 -1.78
N ASP A 127 -21.23 -7.85 -2.13
CA ASP A 127 -21.73 -8.86 -1.20
C ASP A 127 -20.71 -9.99 -1.01
N TYR A 128 -19.69 -9.71 -0.19
CA TYR A 128 -18.60 -10.64 0.10
C TYR A 128 -18.50 -10.84 1.60
N PRO A 129 -19.40 -11.63 2.21
CA PRO A 129 -19.49 -11.78 3.66
C PRO A 129 -18.36 -12.61 4.28
N ASP A 130 -17.25 -12.85 3.57
CA ASP A 130 -15.96 -13.35 4.11
C ASP A 130 -14.83 -12.32 3.96
N ILE A 131 -15.13 -11.16 3.39
CA ILE A 131 -14.29 -9.97 3.43
C ILE A 131 -14.78 -9.10 4.58
N ARG A 132 -13.86 -8.66 5.43
CA ARG A 132 -14.12 -7.80 6.59
C ARG A 132 -13.38 -6.49 6.44
N LEU A 133 -14.05 -5.40 6.77
CA LEU A 133 -13.59 -4.03 6.55
C LEU A 133 -13.47 -3.34 7.90
N PHE A 134 -12.27 -2.85 8.25
CA PHE A 134 -12.03 -2.05 9.46
C PHE A 134 -11.53 -0.67 9.07
N LYS A 135 -12.37 0.36 9.19
CA LYS A 135 -11.95 1.75 8.94
C LYS A 135 -11.45 2.38 10.24
N VAL A 136 -10.18 2.74 10.27
CA VAL A 136 -9.58 3.47 11.41
C VAL A 136 -10.08 4.91 11.40
N LEU A 137 -10.64 5.36 12.51
CA LEU A 137 -11.03 6.76 12.67
C LEU A 137 -9.78 7.64 12.79
N ARG A 138 -9.79 8.74 12.04
CA ARG A 138 -8.69 9.70 11.99
C ARG A 138 -8.40 10.29 13.36
N LYS A 139 -7.16 10.11 13.84
CA LYS A 139 -6.69 10.65 15.11
C LYS A 139 -5.21 11.00 15.01
N LYS A 140 -4.84 12.15 15.54
CA LYS A 140 -3.44 12.53 15.76
C LYS A 140 -3.08 12.31 17.22
N ALA A 141 -1.86 11.89 17.50
CA ALA A 141 -1.35 11.78 18.87
C ALA A 141 0.14 12.13 18.95
N GLY A 142 0.56 12.84 20.00
CA GLY A 142 1.97 13.18 20.22
C GLY A 142 2.83 11.97 20.64
N GLN A 143 2.19 10.87 21.04
CA GLN A 143 2.78 9.61 21.48
C GLN A 143 2.00 8.43 20.89
N PRO A 144 2.65 7.28 20.63
CA PRO A 144 1.98 6.04 20.23
C PRO A 144 0.81 5.71 21.16
N LEU A 145 -0.38 5.54 20.60
CA LEU A 145 -1.54 5.03 21.33
C LEU A 145 -1.50 3.51 21.38
N ASP A 146 -2.04 2.95 22.46
CA ASP A 146 -2.11 1.49 22.64
C ASP A 146 -3.35 0.86 21.96
N ASP A 147 -4.26 1.69 21.43
CA ASP A 147 -5.44 1.26 20.68
C ASP A 147 -5.81 2.31 19.63
N VAL A 148 -6.60 1.88 18.65
CA VAL A 148 -7.23 2.73 17.64
C VAL A 148 -8.74 2.76 17.85
N ASN A 149 -9.43 3.64 17.14
CA ASN A 149 -10.89 3.59 17.06
C ASN A 149 -11.30 3.08 15.68
N GLY A 150 -12.24 2.13 15.64
CA GLY A 150 -12.79 1.56 14.42
C GLY A 150 -13.72 0.39 14.77
N VAL A 151 -14.47 -0.09 13.78
CA VAL A 151 -15.37 -1.24 13.92
C VAL A 151 -15.21 -2.11 12.68
N TRP A 152 -15.20 -3.43 12.87
CA TRP A 152 -15.22 -4.39 11.77
C TRP A 152 -16.63 -4.47 11.18
N GLU A 153 -16.69 -4.43 9.87
CA GLU A 153 -17.93 -4.56 9.11
C GLU A 153 -17.80 -5.71 8.12
N ARG A 154 -18.86 -6.50 7.96
CA ARG A 154 -18.97 -7.45 6.84
C ARG A 154 -19.03 -6.65 5.54
N CYS A 155 -18.29 -7.06 4.51
CA CYS A 155 -18.42 -6.44 3.20
C CYS A 155 -19.81 -6.75 2.62
N ALA A 156 -20.66 -5.74 2.60
CA ALA A 156 -22.01 -5.77 2.05
C ALA A 156 -22.28 -4.42 1.36
N PRO A 157 -23.25 -4.35 0.43
CA PRO A 157 -23.63 -3.08 -0.20
C PRO A 157 -23.96 -1.96 0.81
N SER A 158 -24.58 -2.32 1.94
CA SER A 158 -24.98 -1.39 3.00
C SER A 158 -23.82 -0.85 3.85
N SER A 159 -22.72 -1.60 3.98
CA SER A 159 -21.58 -1.21 4.82
C SER A 159 -20.51 -0.48 4.00
N ILE A 160 -20.17 -0.97 2.81
CA ILE A 160 -19.03 -0.46 2.02
C ILE A 160 -19.19 1.01 1.63
N GLY A 161 -20.41 1.41 1.25
CA GLY A 161 -20.74 2.80 0.94
C GLY A 161 -20.78 3.67 2.20
N ARG A 162 -21.42 3.19 3.28
CA ARG A 162 -21.60 3.94 4.53
C ARG A 162 -20.27 4.30 5.21
N ILE A 163 -19.31 3.38 5.24
CA ILE A 163 -18.02 3.61 5.92
C ILE A 163 -17.00 4.32 5.03
N ASN A 164 -17.34 4.63 3.77
CA ASN A 164 -16.44 5.23 2.79
C ASN A 164 -15.10 4.48 2.71
N PHE A 165 -15.17 3.16 2.56
CA PHE A 165 -13.98 2.30 2.53
C PHE A 165 -13.16 2.54 1.25
N SER A 166 -11.83 2.51 1.37
CA SER A 166 -10.90 2.64 0.24
C SER A 166 -11.26 1.70 -0.91
N ALA A 167 -11.50 2.28 -2.10
CA ALA A 167 -11.76 1.51 -3.31
C ALA A 167 -10.56 0.62 -3.69
N ALA A 168 -9.35 1.17 -3.61
CA ALA A 168 -8.13 0.43 -3.92
C ALA A 168 -7.95 -0.78 -2.97
N ALA A 169 -8.16 -0.59 -1.67
CA ALA A 169 -8.10 -1.66 -0.69
C ALA A 169 -9.19 -2.71 -0.90
N TYR A 170 -10.43 -2.29 -1.21
CA TYR A 170 -11.52 -3.20 -1.53
C TYR A 170 -11.20 -4.09 -2.73
N PHE A 171 -10.79 -3.52 -3.86
CA PHE A 171 -10.45 -4.31 -5.06
C PHE A 171 -9.23 -5.21 -4.83
N PHE A 172 -8.26 -4.75 -4.04
CA PHE A 172 -7.13 -5.56 -3.59
C PHE A 172 -7.62 -6.80 -2.82
N GLY A 173 -8.39 -6.63 -1.76
CA GLY A 173 -8.87 -7.75 -0.93
C GLY A 173 -9.84 -8.66 -1.66
N ARG A 174 -10.71 -8.11 -2.52
CA ARG A 174 -11.60 -8.91 -3.38
C ARG A 174 -10.82 -9.84 -4.29
N ARG A 175 -9.75 -9.34 -4.92
CA ARG A 175 -8.90 -10.17 -5.77
C ARG A 175 -8.17 -11.25 -4.97
N LEU A 176 -7.63 -10.92 -3.79
CA LEU A 176 -7.01 -11.92 -2.92
C LEU A 176 -8.01 -13.00 -2.51
N HIS A 177 -9.21 -12.61 -2.08
CA HIS A 177 -10.27 -13.53 -1.70
C HIS A 177 -10.62 -14.50 -2.84
N GLN A 178 -10.79 -13.98 -4.06
CA GLN A 178 -11.07 -14.80 -5.25
C GLN A 178 -9.95 -15.78 -5.60
N GLN A 179 -8.69 -15.33 -5.49
CA GLN A 179 -7.52 -16.13 -5.91
C GLN A 179 -7.08 -17.14 -4.85
N LEU A 180 -7.20 -16.80 -3.57
CA LEU A 180 -6.78 -17.64 -2.45
C LEU A 180 -7.93 -18.48 -1.89
N ARG A 181 -9.18 -18.12 -2.20
CA ARG A 181 -10.40 -18.75 -1.65
C ARG A 181 -10.38 -18.78 -0.12
N ALA A 182 -9.98 -17.68 0.49
CA ALA A 182 -9.82 -17.53 1.93
C ALA A 182 -10.44 -16.21 2.41
N PRO A 183 -10.92 -16.13 3.67
CA PRO A 183 -11.34 -14.86 4.26
C PRO A 183 -10.27 -13.78 4.19
N VAL A 184 -10.68 -12.51 4.05
CA VAL A 184 -9.77 -11.37 3.98
C VAL A 184 -10.22 -10.25 4.91
N GLY A 185 -9.37 -9.86 5.84
CA GLY A 185 -9.52 -8.65 6.66
C GLY A 185 -8.73 -7.49 6.04
N LEU A 186 -9.41 -6.38 5.80
CA LEU A 186 -8.79 -5.15 5.31
C LEU A 186 -8.90 -4.06 6.37
N ILE A 187 -7.77 -3.52 6.79
CA ILE A 187 -7.70 -2.37 7.69
C ILE A 187 -7.38 -1.14 6.85
N ASP A 188 -8.25 -0.13 6.89
CA ASP A 188 -8.08 1.13 6.17
C ASP A 188 -7.71 2.25 7.17
N ALA A 189 -6.44 2.65 7.13
CA ALA A 189 -5.85 3.71 7.94
C ALA A 189 -5.30 4.83 7.04
N THR A 190 -6.20 5.58 6.40
CA THR A 190 -5.84 6.61 5.42
C THR A 190 -6.21 8.02 5.88
N TRP A 191 -5.45 9.03 5.43
CA TRP A 191 -5.84 10.43 5.61
C TRP A 191 -5.35 11.32 4.45
N GLY A 192 -6.29 11.89 3.68
CA GLY A 192 -6.00 12.79 2.57
C GLY A 192 -5.15 14.03 2.90
N GLY A 193 -4.29 14.44 1.95
CA GLY A 193 -3.44 15.63 2.05
C GLY A 193 -2.24 15.50 2.99
N THR A 194 -1.93 14.28 3.44
CA THR A 194 -0.84 14.03 4.38
C THR A 194 0.46 13.69 3.65
N ARG A 195 1.58 14.18 4.18
CA ARG A 195 2.92 13.78 3.75
C ARG A 195 3.33 12.46 4.43
N ILE A 196 4.42 11.83 4.00
CA ILE A 196 4.93 10.57 4.57
C ILE A 196 5.44 10.69 6.02
N GLU A 197 5.95 11.85 6.42
CA GLU A 197 6.66 12.02 7.69
C GLU A 197 5.77 11.72 8.91
N PRO A 198 4.53 12.24 9.03
CA PRO A 198 3.60 11.90 10.12
C PRO A 198 3.24 10.41 10.27
N TRP A 199 3.41 9.60 9.22
CA TRP A 199 3.17 8.16 9.22
C TRP A 199 4.40 7.34 9.61
N THR A 200 5.56 7.99 9.70
CA THR A 200 6.82 7.34 10.03
C THR A 200 7.02 7.36 11.55
N PRO A 201 7.30 6.22 12.19
CA PRO A 201 7.61 6.18 13.62
C PRO A 201 8.82 7.05 13.95
N SER A 202 8.75 7.80 15.05
CA SER A 202 9.90 8.57 15.54
C SER A 202 10.98 7.62 16.06
N ALA A 203 12.24 7.87 15.73
CA ALA A 203 13.37 7.14 16.31
C ALA A 203 13.42 7.27 17.85
N SER A 204 12.94 8.38 18.42
CA SER A 204 12.86 8.59 19.87
C SER A 204 11.57 8.06 20.51
N GLY A 205 10.63 7.52 19.71
CA GLY A 205 9.31 7.09 20.17
C GLY A 205 8.34 8.23 20.54
N THR A 206 8.79 9.49 20.53
CA THR A 206 8.01 10.68 20.91
C THR A 206 8.09 11.76 19.84
N GLY A 207 7.00 12.47 19.54
CA GLY A 207 7.08 13.70 18.74
C GLY A 207 5.91 13.95 17.78
N ASN A 208 5.61 15.22 17.54
CA ASN A 208 4.54 15.65 16.63
C ASN A 208 4.81 15.29 15.16
N SER A 209 6.06 14.97 14.80
CA SER A 209 6.46 14.54 13.45
C SER A 209 5.93 13.15 13.09
N SER A 210 5.44 12.36 14.05
CA SER A 210 4.92 11.00 13.85
C SER A 210 3.44 10.89 14.24
N ALA A 211 2.72 12.02 14.24
CA ALA A 211 1.42 12.10 14.89
C ALA A 211 0.34 11.18 14.30
N LEU A 212 0.44 10.81 13.01
CA LEU A 212 -0.51 9.91 12.36
C LEU A 212 -0.17 8.44 12.61
N PHE A 213 1.11 8.09 12.57
CA PHE A 213 1.57 6.78 13.04
C PHE A 213 1.07 6.52 14.45
N ASN A 214 1.35 7.46 15.34
CA ASN A 214 1.00 7.38 16.75
C ASN A 214 -0.51 7.19 16.98
N GLY A 215 -1.34 7.93 16.25
CA GLY A 215 -2.78 7.95 16.47
C GLY A 215 -3.58 6.91 15.68
N MET A 216 -3.04 6.37 14.58
CA MET A 216 -3.80 5.53 13.64
C MET A 216 -3.14 4.20 13.30
N ILE A 217 -1.85 4.03 13.56
CA ILE A 217 -1.09 2.82 13.17
C ILE A 217 -0.58 2.09 14.40
N ALA A 218 -0.03 2.80 15.38
CA ALA A 218 0.67 2.20 16.50
C ALA A 218 -0.21 1.22 17.30
N GLY A 219 -1.45 1.60 17.60
CA GLY A 219 -2.40 0.78 18.35
C GLY A 219 -2.98 -0.42 17.60
N LEU A 220 -2.67 -0.58 16.30
CA LEU A 220 -3.02 -1.79 15.56
C LEU A 220 -2.08 -2.94 15.91
N ALA A 221 -0.83 -2.67 16.28
CA ALA A 221 0.09 -3.72 16.69
C ALA A 221 -0.27 -4.22 18.11
N PRO A 222 -0.11 -5.52 18.40
CA PRO A 222 0.51 -6.54 17.55
C PRO A 222 -0.46 -7.32 16.64
N HIS A 223 -1.63 -6.81 16.23
CA HIS A 223 -2.53 -7.54 15.33
C HIS A 223 -1.75 -8.10 14.13
N ALA A 224 -1.73 -9.43 13.97
CA ALA A 224 -0.91 -10.05 12.94
C ALA A 224 -1.40 -9.63 11.55
N LEU A 225 -0.46 -9.18 10.73
CA LEU A 225 -0.69 -8.78 9.34
C LEU A 225 0.05 -9.74 8.41
N ARG A 226 -0.50 -9.96 7.22
CA ARG A 226 0.24 -10.53 6.10
C ARG A 226 1.13 -9.50 5.43
N GLY A 227 0.73 -8.23 5.41
CA GLY A 227 1.47 -7.15 4.77
C GLY A 227 0.72 -5.82 4.78
N ALA A 228 1.32 -4.81 4.16
CA ALA A 228 0.74 -3.48 4.01
C ALA A 228 0.71 -3.03 2.54
N ILE A 229 -0.31 -2.24 2.19
CA ILE A 229 -0.40 -1.51 0.93
C ILE A 229 -0.42 0.01 1.18
N TRP A 230 0.31 0.75 0.34
CA TRP A 230 0.56 2.18 0.55
C TRP A 230 0.33 2.98 -0.74
N TYR A 231 -0.38 4.11 -0.64
CA TYR A 231 -0.50 5.04 -1.78
C TYR A 231 -0.41 6.48 -1.28
N GLN A 232 0.79 7.04 -1.45
CA GLN A 232 1.14 8.38 -1.02
C GLN A 232 2.33 8.90 -1.82
N GLY A 233 2.42 10.23 -1.89
CA GLY A 233 3.61 10.93 -2.37
C GLY A 233 3.26 12.31 -2.93
N GLU A 234 2.01 12.53 -3.33
CA GLU A 234 1.59 13.79 -3.97
C GLU A 234 1.86 14.99 -3.06
N SER A 235 1.61 14.86 -1.76
CA SER A 235 1.89 15.94 -0.78
C SER A 235 3.39 16.15 -0.53
N ASN A 236 4.24 15.21 -0.93
CA ASN A 236 5.70 15.32 -0.90
C ASN A 236 6.30 15.88 -2.20
N ILE A 237 5.51 16.01 -3.28
CA ILE A 237 5.92 16.76 -4.47
C ILE A 237 5.91 18.25 -4.13
N ASP A 238 7.10 18.81 -4.01
CA ASP A 238 7.39 20.22 -3.77
C ASP A 238 8.75 20.60 -4.40
N HIS A 239 9.25 21.80 -4.10
CA HIS A 239 10.51 22.34 -4.61
C HIS A 239 11.75 21.91 -3.80
N THR A 240 11.57 21.06 -2.79
CA THR A 240 12.68 20.53 -1.99
C THR A 240 13.39 19.39 -2.74
N ASP A 241 14.48 18.89 -2.17
CA ASP A 241 15.15 17.71 -2.70
C ASP A 241 14.22 16.49 -2.61
N LEU A 242 13.71 16.05 -3.76
CA LEU A 242 12.81 14.90 -3.89
C LEU A 242 13.55 13.56 -3.79
N SER A 243 14.88 13.54 -3.93
CA SER A 243 15.67 12.30 -3.81
C SER A 243 15.60 11.72 -2.39
N ARG A 244 15.29 12.56 -1.38
CA ARG A 244 15.10 12.12 0.01
C ARG A 244 13.91 11.16 0.19
N TYR A 245 12.97 11.10 -0.75
CA TYR A 245 11.77 10.29 -0.58
C TYR A 245 12.08 8.79 -0.47
N THR A 246 13.15 8.30 -1.12
CA THR A 246 13.61 6.91 -0.96
C THR A 246 13.97 6.61 0.50
N GLY A 247 14.73 7.49 1.15
CA GLY A 247 15.09 7.35 2.57
C GLY A 247 13.88 7.49 3.50
N GLN A 248 12.90 8.31 3.14
CA GLN A 248 11.64 8.43 3.89
C GLN A 248 10.80 7.14 3.79
N MET A 249 10.71 6.55 2.60
CA MET A 249 10.08 5.23 2.41
C MET A 249 10.79 4.15 3.21
N GLN A 250 12.12 4.14 3.22
CA GLN A 250 12.90 3.20 4.04
C GLN A 250 12.58 3.35 5.53
N ALA A 251 12.60 4.58 6.05
CA ALA A 251 12.28 4.85 7.46
C ALA A 251 10.85 4.43 7.83
N LEU A 252 9.87 4.68 6.94
CA LEU A 252 8.49 4.25 7.11
C LEU A 252 8.39 2.71 7.19
N ILE A 253 8.91 2.02 6.17
CA ILE A 253 8.79 0.57 6.02
C ILE A 253 9.49 -0.16 7.16
N GLU A 254 10.76 0.18 7.42
CA GLU A 254 11.52 -0.43 8.51
C GLU A 254 10.95 -0.08 9.88
N GLY A 255 10.44 1.15 10.03
CA GLY A 255 9.73 1.57 11.23
C GLY A 255 8.52 0.71 11.54
N TRP A 256 7.67 0.46 10.55
CA TRP A 256 6.48 -0.39 10.69
C TRP A 256 6.85 -1.85 10.94
N ARG A 257 7.84 -2.38 10.19
CA ARG A 257 8.38 -3.73 10.42
C ARG A 257 8.87 -3.92 11.85
N ARG A 258 9.64 -2.97 12.37
CA ARG A 258 10.09 -2.98 13.78
C ARG A 258 8.93 -2.90 14.76
N HIS A 259 7.95 -2.03 14.51
CA HIS A 259 6.79 -1.88 15.39
C HIS A 259 5.95 -3.15 15.50
N TRP A 260 5.81 -3.90 14.40
CA TRP A 260 5.16 -5.21 14.39
C TRP A 260 6.06 -6.38 14.82
N GLY A 261 7.37 -6.17 14.94
CA GLY A 261 8.34 -7.26 15.15
C GLY A 261 8.41 -8.22 13.95
N GLN A 262 8.17 -7.73 12.73
CA GLN A 262 8.14 -8.52 11.50
C GLN A 262 9.12 -7.91 10.48
N PRO A 263 10.41 -8.30 10.47
CA PRO A 263 11.43 -7.71 9.61
C PRO A 263 11.15 -7.89 8.11
N ASP A 264 10.43 -8.94 7.74
CA ASP A 264 10.14 -9.30 6.35
C ASP A 264 8.69 -8.97 5.96
N LEU A 265 7.98 -8.13 6.73
CA LEU A 265 6.58 -7.75 6.43
C LEU A 265 6.50 -7.20 4.99
N PRO A 266 5.75 -7.84 4.09
CA PRO A 266 5.52 -7.37 2.73
C PRO A 266 4.96 -5.95 2.71
N PHE A 267 5.53 -5.10 1.86
CA PHE A 267 5.11 -3.71 1.72
C PHE A 267 4.96 -3.34 0.23
N TYR A 268 3.74 -3.16 -0.23
CA TYR A 268 3.47 -2.85 -1.64
C TYR A 268 2.89 -1.46 -1.79
N TYR A 269 3.29 -0.71 -2.82
CA TYR A 269 2.81 0.66 -2.98
C TYR A 269 2.55 1.04 -4.42
N ALA A 270 1.77 2.11 -4.59
CA ALA A 270 1.49 2.69 -5.90
C ALA A 270 2.39 3.91 -6.13
N GLN A 271 2.94 3.98 -7.34
CA GLN A 271 3.56 5.18 -7.88
C GLN A 271 2.55 6.34 -7.87
N VAL A 272 3.03 7.55 -7.62
CA VAL A 272 2.19 8.75 -7.76
C VAL A 272 1.72 8.88 -9.21
N ALA A 273 0.45 9.20 -9.42
CA ALA A 273 -0.08 9.37 -10.76
C ALA A 273 0.36 10.69 -11.41
N PRO A 274 0.44 10.73 -12.76
CA PRO A 274 0.54 11.96 -13.54
C PRO A 274 -0.55 12.97 -13.18
N HIS A 275 -0.18 14.23 -13.12
CA HIS A 275 -1.05 15.37 -12.84
C HIS A 275 -0.29 16.64 -13.18
N PHE A 276 -1.00 17.71 -13.54
CA PHE A 276 -0.38 19.01 -13.81
C PHE A 276 0.06 19.75 -12.53
N TYR A 277 0.97 19.15 -11.74
CA TYR A 277 1.42 19.68 -10.45
C TYR A 277 1.98 21.10 -10.54
N HIS A 278 2.85 21.41 -11.50
CA HIS A 278 3.44 22.76 -11.61
C HIS A 278 2.39 23.83 -12.00
N ILE A 279 1.29 23.42 -12.63
CA ILE A 279 0.19 24.32 -13.02
C ILE A 279 -0.77 24.51 -11.83
N VAL A 280 -1.27 23.40 -11.27
CA VAL A 280 -2.32 23.41 -10.24
C VAL A 280 -1.75 23.79 -8.86
N ARG A 281 -0.48 23.47 -8.60
CA ARG A 281 0.22 23.70 -7.32
C ARG A 281 1.47 24.58 -7.47
N ARG A 282 1.40 25.60 -8.33
CA ARG A 282 2.50 26.53 -8.67
C ARG A 282 3.24 27.18 -7.48
N GLN A 283 2.62 27.25 -6.30
CA GLN A 283 3.26 27.77 -5.09
C GLN A 283 4.26 26.77 -4.47
N THR A 284 4.08 25.48 -4.74
CA THR A 284 4.90 24.42 -4.15
C THR A 284 5.72 23.65 -5.18
N VAL A 285 5.25 23.55 -6.42
CA VAL A 285 5.88 22.79 -7.50
C VAL A 285 6.25 23.75 -8.62
N LEU A 286 7.54 23.78 -8.97
CA LEU A 286 8.11 24.85 -9.81
C LEU A 286 8.36 24.43 -11.26
N ASP A 287 8.47 23.12 -11.53
CA ASP A 287 8.76 22.61 -12.86
C ASP A 287 8.07 21.24 -13.10
N PRO A 288 7.77 20.90 -14.36
CA PRO A 288 7.08 19.66 -14.72
C PRO A 288 7.90 18.40 -14.50
N GLN A 289 9.20 18.49 -14.16
CA GLN A 289 10.05 17.34 -13.88
C GLN A 289 10.06 16.97 -12.39
N ALA A 290 9.31 17.69 -11.54
CA ALA A 290 9.17 17.35 -10.12
C ALA A 290 8.56 15.95 -9.92
N ALA A 291 7.46 15.63 -10.61
CA ALA A 291 6.84 14.31 -10.48
C ALA A 291 7.77 13.16 -10.96
N PRO A 292 8.45 13.23 -12.12
CA PRO A 292 9.46 12.26 -12.52
C PRO A 292 10.60 12.06 -11.52
N ARG A 293 11.07 13.12 -10.85
CA ARG A 293 12.08 12.99 -9.77
C ARG A 293 11.55 12.22 -8.57
N LEU A 294 10.28 12.43 -8.20
CA LEU A 294 9.63 11.61 -7.16
C LEU A 294 9.43 10.16 -7.63
N TRP A 295 9.00 9.95 -8.87
CA TRP A 295 8.82 8.62 -9.46
C TRP A 295 10.13 7.82 -9.46
N GLU A 296 11.24 8.48 -9.76
CA GLU A 296 12.57 7.90 -9.66
C GLU A 296 12.86 7.46 -8.21
N ALA A 297 12.65 8.34 -7.23
CA ALA A 297 12.84 8.01 -5.81
C ALA A 297 11.90 6.88 -5.33
N GLN A 298 10.66 6.85 -5.83
CA GLN A 298 9.71 5.76 -5.61
C GLN A 298 10.19 4.47 -6.26
N ALA A 299 10.78 4.48 -7.45
CA ALA A 299 11.33 3.28 -8.07
C ALA A 299 12.50 2.69 -7.25
N ASP A 300 13.32 3.51 -6.60
CA ASP A 300 14.40 2.99 -5.76
C ASP A 300 13.93 2.39 -4.46
N ALA A 301 12.84 2.91 -3.89
CA ALA A 301 12.28 2.33 -2.67
C ALA A 301 11.86 0.86 -2.88
N ALA A 302 11.63 0.43 -4.13
CA ALA A 302 11.32 -0.96 -4.44
C ALA A 302 12.52 -1.91 -4.25
N ARG A 303 13.74 -1.38 -4.08
CA ARG A 303 14.94 -2.17 -3.75
C ARG A 303 14.98 -2.61 -2.29
N ILE A 304 14.20 -1.98 -1.41
CA ILE A 304 14.07 -2.40 -0.02
C ILE A 304 13.53 -3.84 -0.02
N PRO A 305 14.14 -4.80 0.69
CA PRO A 305 13.69 -6.20 0.68
C PRO A 305 12.19 -6.34 0.99
N HIS A 306 11.52 -7.31 0.36
CA HIS A 306 10.07 -7.59 0.52
C HIS A 306 9.17 -6.38 0.20
N THR A 307 9.58 -5.57 -0.77
CA THR A 307 8.89 -4.35 -1.18
C THR A 307 8.63 -4.36 -2.69
N GLY A 308 7.53 -3.76 -3.13
CA GLY A 308 7.20 -3.70 -4.56
C GLY A 308 6.33 -2.50 -4.91
N MET A 309 6.46 -2.01 -6.15
CA MET A 309 5.74 -0.84 -6.65
C MET A 309 4.88 -1.18 -7.87
N ILE A 310 3.65 -0.68 -7.92
CA ILE A 310 2.85 -0.64 -9.14
C ILE A 310 3.03 0.70 -9.84
N VAL A 311 3.05 0.68 -11.18
CA VAL A 311 3.04 1.87 -12.02
C VAL A 311 1.59 2.30 -12.26
N THR A 312 1.34 3.61 -12.30
CA THR A 312 -0.01 4.17 -12.50
C THR A 312 -0.07 5.25 -13.59
N THR A 313 1.00 5.40 -14.39
CA THR A 313 1.09 6.45 -15.42
C THR A 313 0.05 6.31 -16.53
N ASP A 314 -0.57 5.16 -16.67
CA ASP A 314 -1.60 4.86 -17.66
C ASP A 314 -3.04 4.93 -17.12
N LEU A 315 -3.21 5.29 -15.84
CA LEU A 315 -4.51 5.24 -15.15
C LEU A 315 -5.16 6.62 -14.96
N VAL A 316 -4.65 7.66 -15.62
CA VAL A 316 -5.09 9.03 -15.44
C VAL A 316 -6.11 9.42 -16.50
N ASP A 317 -7.32 9.72 -16.07
CA ASP A 317 -8.42 10.15 -16.95
C ASP A 317 -8.48 11.67 -17.14
N ASP A 318 -7.93 12.45 -16.20
CA ASP A 318 -7.92 13.91 -16.23
C ASP A 318 -6.67 14.45 -15.51
N LEU A 319 -5.73 15.06 -16.25
CA LEU A 319 -4.50 15.61 -15.68
C LEU A 319 -4.73 16.81 -14.75
N TYR A 320 -5.93 17.42 -14.74
CA TYR A 320 -6.30 18.46 -13.77
C TYR A 320 -6.94 17.90 -12.50
N ASP A 321 -7.31 16.62 -12.47
CA ASP A 321 -7.78 15.95 -11.25
C ASP A 321 -6.64 15.13 -10.63
N ILE A 322 -6.19 15.54 -9.45
CA ILE A 322 -5.15 14.84 -8.71
C ILE A 322 -5.60 13.45 -8.19
N HIS A 323 -6.90 13.13 -8.32
CA HIS A 323 -7.47 11.86 -7.88
C HIS A 323 -7.98 11.00 -9.06
N PRO A 324 -7.08 10.32 -9.80
CA PRO A 324 -7.48 9.42 -10.88
C PRO A 324 -8.56 8.44 -10.45
N ARG A 325 -9.52 8.21 -11.34
CA ARG A 325 -10.74 7.47 -11.00
C ARG A 325 -10.54 5.96 -10.98
N ASP A 326 -9.60 5.41 -11.75
CA ASP A 326 -9.39 3.95 -11.86
C ASP A 326 -8.66 3.35 -10.64
N LYS A 327 -9.37 3.26 -9.51
CA LYS A 327 -8.90 2.57 -8.30
C LYS A 327 -9.04 1.05 -8.40
N GLN A 328 -9.82 0.57 -9.36
CA GLN A 328 -9.94 -0.85 -9.62
C GLN A 328 -8.61 -1.42 -10.11
N THR A 329 -8.03 -0.84 -11.15
CA THR A 329 -6.72 -1.29 -11.67
C THR A 329 -5.62 -1.12 -10.63
N VAL A 330 -5.64 -0.05 -9.82
CA VAL A 330 -4.71 0.13 -8.69
C VAL A 330 -4.80 -1.05 -7.71
N GLY A 331 -6.00 -1.39 -7.22
CA GLY A 331 -6.19 -2.51 -6.30
C GLY A 331 -5.81 -3.86 -6.91
N LEU A 332 -6.16 -4.08 -8.18
CA LEU A 332 -5.83 -5.32 -8.90
C LEU A 332 -4.30 -5.49 -9.08
N ARG A 333 -3.58 -4.43 -9.44
CA ARG A 333 -2.12 -4.46 -9.58
C ARG A 333 -1.41 -4.68 -8.24
N LEU A 334 -1.87 -4.04 -7.17
CA LEU A 334 -1.33 -4.29 -5.81
C LEU A 334 -1.56 -5.73 -5.38
N ALA A 335 -2.73 -6.30 -5.69
CA ALA A 335 -3.03 -7.69 -5.38
C ALA A 335 -2.19 -8.65 -6.24
N ASN A 336 -1.87 -8.31 -7.49
CA ASN A 336 -0.93 -9.10 -8.31
C ASN A 336 0.47 -9.13 -7.68
N LEU A 337 0.97 -8.00 -7.17
CA LEU A 337 2.23 -7.98 -6.42
C LEU A 337 2.16 -8.93 -5.22
N ALA A 338 1.11 -8.83 -4.40
CA ALA A 338 0.96 -9.72 -3.26
C ALA A 338 0.87 -11.20 -3.66
N LEU A 339 0.03 -11.55 -4.63
CA LEU A 339 -0.09 -12.92 -5.12
C LEU A 339 1.24 -13.47 -5.63
N ASN A 340 1.98 -12.69 -6.42
CA ASN A 340 3.24 -13.11 -6.99
C ASN A 340 4.37 -13.20 -5.95
N GLN A 341 4.56 -12.16 -5.14
CA GLN A 341 5.72 -12.00 -4.26
C GLN A 341 5.51 -12.58 -2.85
N THR A 342 4.28 -12.58 -2.34
CA THR A 342 3.96 -13.12 -0.99
C THR A 342 3.43 -14.54 -1.04
N TYR A 343 2.64 -14.89 -2.08
CA TYR A 343 1.98 -16.19 -2.17
C TYR A 343 2.57 -17.11 -3.26
N GLY A 344 3.65 -16.71 -3.93
CA GLY A 344 4.37 -17.53 -4.91
C GLY A 344 3.59 -17.83 -6.20
N ARG A 345 2.53 -17.06 -6.51
CA ARG A 345 1.75 -17.19 -7.75
C ARG A 345 2.47 -16.50 -8.92
N HIS A 346 3.61 -17.08 -9.32
CA HIS A 346 4.44 -16.55 -10.41
C HIS A 346 3.79 -16.63 -11.80
N ASP A 347 2.67 -17.35 -11.92
CA ASP A 347 1.79 -17.33 -13.09
C ASP A 347 1.05 -15.98 -13.25
N ILE A 348 0.99 -15.16 -12.21
CA ILE A 348 0.38 -13.84 -12.24
C ILE A 348 1.46 -12.78 -12.46
N ALA A 349 1.41 -12.11 -13.61
CA ALA A 349 2.31 -11.00 -13.91
C ALA A 349 2.09 -9.83 -12.95
N ALA A 350 3.19 -9.33 -12.39
CA ALA A 350 3.17 -8.31 -11.34
C ALA A 350 4.01 -7.06 -11.67
N PHE A 351 4.94 -7.18 -12.62
CA PHE A 351 5.90 -6.14 -12.98
C PHE A 351 5.80 -5.80 -14.46
N GLY A 352 5.83 -4.50 -14.77
CA GLY A 352 6.02 -3.99 -16.13
C GLY A 352 7.51 -3.83 -16.46
N PRO A 353 7.84 -3.43 -17.71
CA PRO A 353 9.22 -3.24 -18.13
C PRO A 353 9.98 -2.27 -17.21
N ALA A 354 11.10 -2.70 -16.65
CA ALA A 354 11.98 -1.86 -15.84
C ALA A 354 13.31 -1.64 -16.57
N PHE A 355 13.75 -0.39 -16.74
CA PHE A 355 14.99 -0.10 -17.46
C PHE A 355 16.19 -0.79 -16.81
N ARG A 356 16.95 -1.52 -17.63
CA ARG A 356 18.14 -2.25 -17.19
C ARG A 356 19.43 -1.65 -17.71
N ALA A 357 19.50 -1.38 -19.01
CA ALA A 357 20.72 -0.88 -19.63
C ALA A 357 20.46 -0.13 -20.93
N LEU A 358 21.36 0.82 -21.21
CA LEU A 358 21.48 1.54 -22.46
C LEU A 358 22.77 1.08 -23.17
N ALA A 359 22.66 0.73 -24.46
CA ALA A 359 23.78 0.54 -25.36
C ALA A 359 23.67 1.52 -26.53
N ILE A 360 24.81 2.05 -27.00
CA ILE A 360 24.85 2.95 -28.15
C ILE A 360 25.36 2.18 -29.38
N ASP A 361 24.60 2.21 -30.46
CA ASP A 361 24.95 1.62 -31.75
C ASP A 361 24.86 2.70 -32.85
N GLY A 362 26.00 3.32 -33.15
CA GLY A 362 26.09 4.46 -34.06
C GLY A 362 25.20 5.63 -33.63
N LYS A 363 24.08 5.82 -34.33
CA LYS A 363 23.09 6.88 -34.06
C LYS A 363 21.92 6.41 -33.20
N GLN A 364 21.92 5.15 -32.77
CA GLN A 364 20.81 4.51 -32.06
C GLN A 364 21.14 4.36 -30.58
N ALA A 365 20.16 4.68 -29.73
CA ALA A 365 20.15 4.27 -28.34
C ALA A 365 19.29 3.02 -28.19
N VAL A 366 19.91 1.91 -27.80
CA VAL A 366 19.27 0.60 -27.65
C VAL A 366 19.07 0.30 -26.18
N LEU A 367 17.81 0.21 -25.76
CA LEU A 367 17.38 0.02 -24.39
C LEU A 367 16.98 -1.43 -24.13
N SER A 368 17.46 -1.98 -23.02
CA SER A 368 17.00 -3.27 -22.50
C SER A 368 16.29 -3.10 -21.16
N PHE A 369 15.34 -4.00 -20.91
CA PHE A 369 14.47 -3.95 -19.74
C PHE A 369 14.42 -5.32 -19.06
N ASP A 370 14.22 -5.33 -17.75
CA ASP A 370 13.68 -6.48 -17.04
C ASP A 370 12.16 -6.54 -17.25
N HIS A 371 11.56 -7.73 -17.11
CA HIS A 371 10.12 -7.97 -17.34
C HIS A 371 9.62 -7.53 -18.73
N ALA A 372 10.44 -7.78 -19.76
CA ALA A 372 10.28 -7.25 -21.12
C ALA A 372 9.59 -8.20 -22.11
N ASP A 373 9.12 -9.37 -21.67
CA ASP A 373 8.50 -10.32 -22.58
C ASP A 373 7.25 -9.70 -23.23
N GLY A 374 7.23 -9.63 -24.56
CA GLY A 374 6.12 -9.06 -25.33
C GLY A 374 6.02 -7.53 -25.32
N LEU A 375 7.15 -6.79 -25.32
CA LEU A 375 7.14 -5.32 -25.43
C LEU A 375 6.27 -4.84 -26.59
N ALA A 376 5.37 -3.90 -26.31
CA ALA A 376 4.48 -3.31 -27.31
C ALA A 376 3.98 -1.92 -26.88
N ALA A 377 3.40 -1.19 -27.83
CA ALA A 377 2.55 -0.05 -27.52
C ALA A 377 1.13 -0.55 -27.18
N ARG A 378 0.57 -0.13 -26.04
CA ARG A 378 -0.77 -0.57 -25.59
C ARG A 378 -1.91 -0.22 -26.56
N ASP A 379 -1.69 0.75 -27.43
CA ASP A 379 -2.68 1.33 -28.33
C ASP A 379 -2.35 1.11 -29.82
N GLY A 380 -1.31 0.33 -30.13
CA GLY A 380 -0.86 0.08 -31.51
C GLY A 380 -0.27 1.31 -32.22
N LYS A 381 -0.07 2.43 -31.52
CA LYS A 381 0.53 3.66 -32.05
C LYS A 381 2.05 3.66 -31.85
N PRO A 382 2.80 4.59 -32.48
CA PRO A 382 4.21 4.77 -32.17
C PRO A 382 4.45 4.93 -30.67
N LEU A 383 5.60 4.45 -30.19
CA LEU A 383 5.97 4.62 -28.79
C LEU A 383 6.15 6.11 -28.46
N THR A 384 5.69 6.51 -27.28
CA THR A 384 5.65 7.91 -26.84
C THR A 384 6.53 8.14 -25.62
N TRP A 385 6.85 9.42 -25.36
CA TRP A 385 7.59 9.89 -24.17
C TRP A 385 9.03 9.41 -24.04
N PHE A 386 9.70 9.14 -25.17
CA PHE A 386 11.14 8.97 -25.20
C PHE A 386 11.81 10.30 -25.54
N ASP A 387 12.72 10.75 -24.69
CA ASP A 387 13.65 11.82 -25.03
C ASP A 387 15.08 11.27 -25.06
N ILE A 388 15.89 11.75 -26.00
CA ILE A 388 17.28 11.35 -26.22
C ILE A 388 18.18 12.58 -26.21
N ALA A 389 19.39 12.44 -25.67
CA ALA A 389 20.36 13.53 -25.57
C ALA A 389 21.76 13.08 -26.01
N GLY A 390 22.51 14.02 -26.57
CA GLY A 390 23.93 13.89 -26.85
C GLY A 390 24.79 14.34 -25.65
N ALA A 391 26.10 14.45 -25.87
CA ALA A 391 27.05 14.86 -24.83
C ALA A 391 26.82 16.29 -24.28
N ASP A 392 26.04 17.11 -24.97
CA ASP A 392 25.64 18.45 -24.52
C ASP A 392 24.55 18.44 -23.43
N GLY A 393 23.97 17.26 -23.15
CA GLY A 393 22.93 17.07 -22.14
C GLY A 393 21.57 17.65 -22.54
N ARG A 394 21.38 18.10 -23.79
CA ARG A 394 20.10 18.66 -24.26
C ARG A 394 19.22 17.53 -24.79
N TYR A 395 18.07 17.37 -24.16
CA TYR A 395 17.09 16.34 -24.52
C TYR A 395 16.19 16.80 -25.66
N PHE A 396 16.03 15.94 -26.66
CA PHE A 396 15.11 16.09 -27.79
C PHE A 396 14.17 14.89 -27.85
N ALA A 397 13.00 15.07 -28.45
CA ALA A 397 12.08 13.96 -28.70
C ALA A 397 12.78 12.85 -29.52
N GLY A 398 12.61 11.62 -29.08
CA GLY A 398 13.13 10.42 -29.72
C GLY A 398 12.02 9.60 -30.39
N GLU A 399 12.29 9.14 -31.61
CA GLU A 399 11.48 8.12 -32.27
C GLU A 399 11.86 6.75 -31.73
N ALA A 400 10.90 6.06 -31.12
CA ALA A 400 11.13 4.78 -30.45
C ALA A 400 10.39 3.62 -31.14
N THR A 401 11.07 2.50 -31.34
CA THR A 401 10.49 1.27 -31.91
C THR A 401 10.94 0.03 -31.14
N VAL A 402 10.08 -0.98 -31.05
CA VAL A 402 10.46 -2.29 -30.49
C VAL A 402 11.15 -3.11 -31.58
N ARG A 403 12.35 -3.62 -31.31
CA ARG A 403 13.10 -4.55 -32.16
C ARG A 403 13.78 -5.61 -31.31
N ASP A 404 13.53 -6.88 -31.60
CA ASP A 404 14.14 -8.03 -30.91
C ASP A 404 14.06 -7.96 -29.37
N GLY A 405 12.89 -7.59 -28.84
CA GLY A 405 12.66 -7.47 -27.39
C GLY A 405 13.33 -6.26 -26.73
N LYS A 406 13.87 -5.32 -27.51
CA LYS A 406 14.50 -4.08 -27.05
C LYS A 406 13.74 -2.87 -27.59
N VAL A 407 13.96 -1.70 -26.98
CA VAL A 407 13.49 -0.41 -27.54
C VAL A 407 14.67 0.32 -28.16
N VAL A 408 14.54 0.66 -29.43
CA VAL A 408 15.53 1.45 -30.17
C VAL A 408 15.01 2.87 -30.31
N VAL A 409 15.79 3.85 -29.84
CA VAL A 409 15.46 5.27 -29.87
C VAL A 409 16.45 6.02 -30.76
N THR A 410 15.94 6.87 -31.65
CA THR A 410 16.73 7.75 -32.53
C THR A 410 16.18 9.17 -32.57
N SER A 411 17.00 10.17 -32.89
CA SER A 411 16.52 11.51 -33.20
C SER A 411 17.40 12.19 -34.25
N PRO A 412 16.83 12.88 -35.26
CA PRO A 412 17.62 13.63 -36.23
C PRO A 412 18.43 14.78 -35.58
N HIS A 413 18.00 15.25 -34.40
CA HIS A 413 18.69 16.29 -33.63
C HIS A 413 19.84 15.75 -32.78
N VAL A 414 19.94 14.43 -32.61
CA VAL A 414 20.93 13.77 -31.75
C VAL A 414 21.66 12.67 -32.53
N PRO A 415 22.63 13.04 -33.39
CA PRO A 415 23.36 12.08 -34.21
C PRO A 415 24.35 11.21 -33.42
N ALA A 416 24.70 11.59 -32.18
CA ALA A 416 25.59 10.87 -31.29
C ALA A 416 24.97 10.78 -29.89
N PRO A 417 24.03 9.85 -29.66
CA PRO A 417 23.31 9.77 -28.39
C PRO A 417 24.20 9.21 -27.28
N VAL A 418 24.01 9.73 -26.07
CA VAL A 418 24.67 9.24 -24.83
C VAL A 418 23.68 8.96 -23.71
N ALA A 419 22.45 9.46 -23.83
CA ALA A 419 21.45 9.41 -22.78
C ALA A 419 20.03 9.29 -23.35
N VAL A 420 19.17 8.57 -22.62
CA VAL A 420 17.72 8.49 -22.87
C VAL A 420 16.98 8.65 -21.56
N ARG A 421 15.82 9.31 -21.61
CA ARG A 421 14.83 9.30 -20.52
C ARG A 421 13.46 8.95 -21.08
N PHE A 422 12.65 8.34 -20.25
CA PHE A 422 11.32 7.85 -20.59
C PHE A 422 10.30 8.33 -19.55
N GLY A 423 9.21 8.93 -20.02
CA GLY A 423 8.15 9.46 -19.16
C GLY A 423 8.63 10.57 -18.22
N TRP A 424 9.55 11.43 -18.68
CA TRP A 424 10.21 12.43 -17.82
C TRP A 424 9.47 13.78 -17.78
N ASP A 425 8.15 13.73 -17.59
CA ASP A 425 7.27 14.88 -17.42
C ASP A 425 6.08 14.50 -16.52
N GLU A 426 5.56 15.42 -15.72
CA GLU A 426 4.41 15.19 -14.82
C GLU A 426 3.11 14.82 -15.55
N ALA A 427 3.00 15.14 -16.84
CA ALA A 427 1.88 14.77 -17.69
C ALA A 427 2.07 13.44 -18.41
N ALA A 428 3.18 12.73 -18.17
CA ALA A 428 3.56 11.55 -18.92
C ALA A 428 2.57 10.39 -18.73
N GLN A 429 1.95 9.99 -19.85
CA GLN A 429 1.07 8.81 -19.92
C GLN A 429 1.55 7.83 -21.01
N PRO A 430 2.79 7.33 -20.92
CA PRO A 430 3.43 6.57 -21.98
C PRO A 430 2.73 5.25 -22.29
N ASN A 431 2.82 4.82 -23.55
CA ASN A 431 2.13 3.63 -24.06
C ASN A 431 2.97 2.35 -24.07
N LEU A 432 4.25 2.36 -23.65
CA LEU A 432 5.07 1.14 -23.57
C LEU A 432 4.58 0.21 -22.47
N ILE A 433 4.26 -1.03 -22.84
CA ILE A 433 3.84 -2.13 -21.96
C ILE A 433 4.64 -3.41 -22.27
N ASN A 434 4.60 -4.39 -21.38
CA ASN A 434 4.95 -5.79 -21.71
C ASN A 434 3.74 -6.58 -22.19
N GLY A 435 3.95 -7.86 -22.54
CA GLY A 435 2.92 -8.76 -23.03
C GLY A 435 1.81 -9.07 -22.02
N ALA A 436 2.01 -8.77 -20.73
CA ALA A 436 0.99 -8.85 -19.71
C ALA A 436 0.14 -7.56 -19.59
N GLY A 437 0.41 -6.55 -20.43
CA GLY A 437 -0.29 -5.27 -20.39
C GLY A 437 0.17 -4.33 -19.28
N LEU A 438 1.30 -4.60 -18.62
CA LEU A 438 1.81 -3.78 -17.52
C LEU A 438 2.73 -2.67 -18.06
N PRO A 439 2.53 -1.40 -17.65
CA PRO A 439 3.28 -0.25 -18.16
C PRO A 439 4.73 -0.24 -17.69
N ALA A 440 5.60 0.28 -18.55
CA ALA A 440 7.00 0.48 -18.23
C ALA A 440 7.21 1.56 -17.15
N VAL A 441 8.20 1.35 -16.29
CA VAL A 441 8.57 2.31 -15.23
C VAL A 441 9.30 3.52 -15.87
N PRO A 442 8.89 4.77 -15.58
CA PRO A 442 9.65 5.97 -15.97
C PRO A 442 11.10 5.93 -15.48
N PHE A 443 12.04 6.42 -16.30
CA PHE A 443 13.47 6.38 -15.97
C PHE A 443 14.29 7.45 -16.72
N ARG A 444 15.55 7.63 -16.29
CA ARG A 444 16.63 8.25 -17.06
C ARG A 444 17.87 7.36 -17.03
N SER A 445 18.59 7.26 -18.15
CA SER A 445 19.73 6.36 -18.30
C SER A 445 21.03 6.91 -17.70
N THR A 446 21.09 8.21 -17.41
CA THR A 446 22.28 8.89 -16.86
C THR A 446 22.41 8.73 -15.35
N ARG A 447 21.67 7.78 -14.78
CA ARG A 447 21.68 7.56 -13.36
C ARG A 447 22.92 6.75 -13.00
N GLU A 448 23.72 7.22 -12.04
CA GLU A 448 24.68 6.33 -11.38
C GLU A 448 23.86 5.18 -10.77
N SER A 449 24.21 3.94 -11.11
CA SER A 449 23.61 2.79 -10.46
C SER A 449 23.87 2.92 -8.96
N LEU A 450 22.83 3.24 -8.18
CA LEU A 450 22.91 3.07 -6.74
C LEU A 450 23.32 1.61 -6.50
N PRO A 451 24.28 1.32 -5.61
CA PRO A 451 24.70 -0.05 -5.31
C PRO A 451 23.47 -0.93 -5.05
N GLN A 452 23.46 -2.12 -5.63
CA GLN A 452 22.40 -3.12 -5.39
C GLN A 452 22.43 -3.62 -3.96
#